data_AF-A0A5J6UE10-F1
#
_entry.id   AF-A0A5J6UE10-F1
#
_cell.length_a   1.000
_cell.length_b   1.000
_cell.length_c   1.000
_cell.angle_alpha   90.00
_cell.angle_beta   90.00
_cell.angle_gamma   90.00
#
_symmetry.space_group_name_H-M   'P 1'
#
loop_
_entity.id
_entity.type
_entity.pdbx_description
1 polymer ?
#
loop_
_entity_poly.entity_id
_entity_poly.type
_entity_poly.pdbx_seq_one_letter_code
_entity_poly.pdbx_strand_id
1 'polypeptide(L)'
;MRIGVLGAGNMADALAGQWVRAGHEVLIGARTPAKAAALAGRLGCAGGGLRDAAEFGAAVLLAVPHDGAMDALRDAGAAEGVLAGRVLIDCTNPMAPPFEALTTGGGPSAARRIADASGARVVKAFNLCPDGVWRMTPPVFGGRPLGVPLCGDDADALEAVGGLVRDLGCVPMRGGSLARAALLEAATAFTVGLLAAGEDPAAMLPPVAHMGDPR
;
A
#
# COMPACT_ATOMS: atom_id res chain seq x y z
N MET A 1 -13.64 4.33 9.42
CA MET A 1 -13.89 2.86 9.48
C MET A 1 -12.80 2.18 10.32
N ARG A 2 -12.89 0.86 10.59
CA ARG A 2 -11.83 0.10 11.27
C ARG A 2 -10.74 -0.36 10.30
N ILE A 3 -9.49 -0.04 10.59
CA ILE A 3 -8.32 -0.38 9.77
C ILE A 3 -7.31 -1.15 10.61
N GLY A 4 -6.96 -2.35 10.16
CA GLY A 4 -5.82 -3.12 10.68
C GLY A 4 -4.56 -2.78 9.92
N VAL A 5 -3.43 -2.60 10.60
CA VAL A 5 -2.14 -2.35 9.94
C VAL A 5 -1.16 -3.45 10.32
N LEU A 6 -0.74 -4.25 9.33
CA LEU A 6 0.28 -5.28 9.49
C LEU A 6 1.66 -4.65 9.26
N GLY A 7 2.35 -4.35 10.35
CA GLY A 7 3.66 -3.68 10.35
C GLY A 7 3.68 -2.43 11.22
N ALA A 8 4.88 -2.04 11.65
CA ALA A 8 5.11 -0.85 12.46
C ALA A 8 6.31 -0.02 11.94
N GLY A 9 6.55 -0.05 10.63
CA GLY A 9 7.59 0.73 9.96
C GLY A 9 7.09 2.09 9.46
N ASN A 10 7.91 2.74 8.63
CA ASN A 10 7.61 4.10 8.15
C ASN A 10 6.32 4.22 7.33
N MET A 11 6.05 3.24 6.45
CA MET A 11 4.81 3.22 5.67
C MET A 11 3.57 3.01 6.56
N ALA A 12 3.68 2.13 7.56
CA ALA A 12 2.63 1.92 8.55
C ALA A 12 2.35 3.23 9.30
N ASP A 13 3.39 3.88 9.79
CA ASP A 13 3.29 5.17 10.48
C ASP A 13 2.64 6.26 9.63
N ALA A 14 3.13 6.46 8.40
CA ALA A 14 2.64 7.51 7.53
C ALA A 14 1.16 7.32 7.16
N LEU A 15 0.77 6.13 6.68
CA LEU A 15 -0.60 5.87 6.24
C LEU A 15 -1.58 5.76 7.42
N ALA A 16 -1.20 5.03 8.49
CA ALA A 16 -2.04 4.92 9.68
C ALA A 16 -2.28 6.27 10.35
N GLY A 17 -1.25 7.11 10.42
CA GLY A 17 -1.38 8.46 10.99
C GLY A 17 -2.37 9.33 10.24
N GLN A 18 -2.40 9.26 8.89
CA GLN A 18 -3.40 9.98 8.11
C GLN A 18 -4.81 9.45 8.36
N TRP A 19 -4.98 8.12 8.42
CA TRP A 19 -6.31 7.55 8.67
C TRP A 19 -6.82 7.81 10.08
N VAL A 20 -5.95 7.82 11.10
CA VAL A 20 -6.33 8.28 12.45
C VAL A 20 -6.79 9.74 12.40
N ARG A 21 -6.05 10.63 11.72
CA ARG A 21 -6.43 12.05 11.56
C ARG A 21 -7.76 12.23 10.82
N ALA A 22 -8.06 11.35 9.86
CA ALA A 22 -9.33 11.32 9.14
C ALA A 22 -10.49 10.70 9.97
N GLY A 23 -10.24 10.26 11.21
CA GLY A 23 -11.26 9.74 12.12
C GLY A 23 -11.52 8.24 11.99
N HIS A 24 -10.60 7.48 11.39
CA HIS A 24 -10.68 6.03 11.34
C HIS A 24 -10.17 5.42 12.64
N GLU A 25 -10.77 4.30 13.05
CA GLU A 25 -10.26 3.51 14.16
C GLU A 25 -9.15 2.61 13.62
N VAL A 26 -7.95 2.70 14.19
CA VAL A 26 -6.77 2.00 13.70
C VAL A 26 -6.20 1.08 14.77
N LEU A 27 -5.79 -0.12 14.37
CA LEU A 27 -5.00 -1.03 15.20
C LEU A 27 -3.68 -1.37 14.51
N ILE A 28 -2.57 -1.03 15.16
CA ILE A 28 -1.22 -1.37 14.71
C ILE A 28 -0.84 -2.78 15.17
N GLY A 29 -0.65 -3.69 14.23
CA GLY A 29 -0.15 -5.03 14.47
C GLY A 29 1.35 -5.14 14.16
N ALA A 30 2.12 -5.73 15.06
CA ALA A 30 3.52 -6.08 14.77
C ALA A 30 3.95 -7.37 15.47
N ARG A 31 4.97 -8.03 14.92
CA ARG A 31 5.62 -9.20 15.57
C ARG A 31 6.28 -8.85 16.90
N THR A 32 6.73 -7.60 17.04
CA THR A 32 7.36 -7.10 18.27
C THR A 32 6.35 -6.24 19.02
N PRO A 33 5.82 -6.69 20.17
CA PRO A 33 4.82 -5.94 20.93
C PRO A 33 5.25 -4.51 21.26
N ALA A 34 6.52 -4.31 21.63
CA ALA A 34 7.07 -2.99 21.91
C ALA A 34 7.02 -2.03 20.69
N LYS A 35 7.22 -2.55 19.46
CA LYS A 35 7.13 -1.72 18.24
C LYS A 35 5.67 -1.33 17.94
N ALA A 36 4.74 -2.27 18.08
CA ALA A 36 3.31 -1.99 17.92
C ALA A 36 2.85 -0.93 18.94
N ALA A 37 3.17 -1.13 20.23
CA ALA A 37 2.82 -0.20 21.30
C ALA A 37 3.45 1.19 21.10
N ALA A 38 4.71 1.26 20.70
CA ALA A 38 5.38 2.53 20.44
C ALA A 38 4.72 3.30 19.29
N LEU A 39 4.43 2.64 18.16
CA LEU A 39 3.76 3.30 17.04
C LEU A 39 2.33 3.70 17.40
N ALA A 40 1.55 2.81 18.00
CA ALA A 40 0.19 3.06 18.44
C ALA A 40 0.11 4.24 19.42
N GLY A 41 1.01 4.30 20.39
CA GLY A 41 1.10 5.41 21.35
C GLY A 41 1.40 6.75 20.71
N ARG A 42 2.28 6.80 19.70
CA ARG A 42 2.54 8.04 18.94
C ARG A 42 1.34 8.49 18.11
N LEU A 43 0.60 7.54 17.54
CA LEU A 43 -0.55 7.83 16.69
C LEU A 43 -1.84 8.06 17.49
N GLY A 44 -1.88 7.70 18.77
CA GLY A 44 -3.09 7.79 19.60
C GLY A 44 -4.12 6.71 19.26
N CYS A 45 -3.68 5.51 18.87
CA CYS A 45 -4.53 4.38 18.51
C CYS A 45 -4.16 3.10 19.27
N ALA A 46 -4.81 1.97 18.95
CA ALA A 46 -4.55 0.69 19.59
C ALA A 46 -3.35 -0.04 18.95
N GLY A 47 -2.64 -0.85 19.74
CA GLY A 47 -1.55 -1.71 19.27
C GLY A 47 -1.73 -3.15 19.75
N GLY A 48 -1.28 -4.11 18.94
CA GLY A 48 -1.39 -5.55 19.21
C GLY A 48 -0.51 -6.41 18.31
N GLY A 49 -0.83 -7.70 18.23
CA GLY A 49 -0.22 -8.64 17.31
C GLY A 49 -0.73 -8.46 15.87
N LEU A 50 -0.08 -9.16 14.92
CA LEU A 50 -0.49 -9.14 13.51
C LEU A 50 -1.90 -9.73 13.33
N ARG A 51 -2.23 -10.81 14.04
CA ARG A 51 -3.57 -11.42 14.03
C ARG A 51 -4.64 -10.48 14.59
N ASP A 52 -4.36 -9.78 15.68
CA ASP A 52 -5.28 -8.80 16.28
C ASP A 52 -5.66 -7.71 15.27
N ALA A 53 -4.67 -7.18 14.55
CA ALA A 53 -4.89 -6.16 13.52
C ALA A 53 -5.70 -6.69 12.34
N ALA A 54 -5.40 -7.91 11.88
CA ALA A 54 -6.14 -8.54 10.80
C ALA A 54 -7.61 -8.82 11.15
N GLU A 55 -7.89 -9.28 12.37
CA GLU A 55 -9.25 -9.54 12.85
C GLU A 55 -10.04 -8.23 13.04
N PHE A 56 -9.38 -7.18 13.55
CA PHE A 56 -9.96 -5.86 13.80
C PHE A 56 -10.37 -5.12 12.52
N GLY A 57 -9.52 -5.15 11.49
CA GLY A 57 -9.66 -4.34 10.29
C GLY A 57 -10.79 -4.80 9.36
N ALA A 58 -11.70 -3.89 9.01
CA ALA A 58 -12.58 -4.07 7.85
C ALA A 58 -11.80 -3.90 6.54
N ALA A 59 -10.81 -3.01 6.57
CA ALA A 59 -9.69 -2.97 5.63
C ALA A 59 -8.38 -3.24 6.38
N VAL A 60 -7.44 -3.91 5.73
CA VAL A 60 -6.14 -4.25 6.32
C VAL A 60 -5.03 -3.73 5.41
N LEU A 61 -4.07 -3.00 5.96
CA LEU A 61 -2.86 -2.55 5.26
C LEU A 61 -1.71 -3.52 5.52
N LEU A 62 -1.10 -4.05 4.46
CA LEU A 62 0.15 -4.81 4.55
C LEU A 62 1.36 -3.89 4.36
N ALA A 63 1.87 -3.35 5.47
CA ALA A 63 2.96 -2.37 5.50
C ALA A 63 4.27 -2.98 6.06
N VAL A 64 4.71 -4.07 5.42
CA VAL A 64 5.99 -4.74 5.68
C VAL A 64 6.86 -4.77 4.41
N PRO A 65 8.19 -4.97 4.53
CA PRO A 65 9.02 -5.25 3.36
C PRO A 65 8.51 -6.48 2.59
N HIS A 66 8.67 -6.50 1.27
CA HIS A 66 8.19 -7.59 0.41
C HIS A 66 8.66 -8.96 0.90
N ASP A 67 9.94 -9.09 1.24
CA ASP A 67 10.54 -10.35 1.72
C ASP A 67 9.90 -10.87 3.01
N GLY A 68 9.29 -9.99 3.80
CA GLY A 68 8.57 -10.35 5.03
C GLY A 68 7.05 -10.48 4.86
N ALA A 69 6.50 -10.25 3.66
CA ALA A 69 5.07 -10.19 3.42
C ALA A 69 4.38 -11.53 3.72
N MET A 70 4.93 -12.64 3.21
CA MET A 70 4.34 -13.97 3.40
C MET A 70 4.35 -14.42 4.87
N ASP A 71 5.42 -14.13 5.59
CA ASP A 71 5.50 -14.41 7.03
C ASP A 71 4.51 -13.55 7.81
N ALA A 72 4.37 -12.27 7.47
CA ALA A 72 3.38 -11.41 8.12
C ALA A 72 1.94 -11.88 7.88
N LEU A 73 1.62 -12.37 6.68
CA LEU A 73 0.33 -12.98 6.38
C LEU A 73 0.10 -14.26 7.18
N ARG A 74 1.13 -15.12 7.30
CA ARG A 74 1.06 -16.32 8.13
C ARG A 74 0.78 -15.98 9.59
N ASP A 75 1.54 -15.05 10.16
CA ASP A 75 1.37 -14.60 11.55
C ASP A 75 0.05 -13.85 11.78
N ALA A 76 -0.55 -13.30 10.72
CA ALA A 76 -1.89 -12.71 10.73
C ALA A 76 -3.02 -13.75 10.62
N GLY A 77 -2.70 -15.03 10.46
CA GLY A 77 -3.67 -16.12 10.35
C GLY A 77 -4.29 -16.29 8.95
N ALA A 78 -3.56 -15.94 7.89
CA ALA A 78 -4.00 -16.10 6.51
C ALA A 78 -4.38 -17.56 6.18
N ALA A 79 -3.57 -18.53 6.64
CA ALA A 79 -3.83 -19.96 6.44
C ALA A 79 -5.09 -20.45 7.17
N GLU A 80 -5.50 -19.76 8.25
CA GLU A 80 -6.76 -20.02 8.96
C GLU A 80 -7.95 -19.24 8.39
N GLY A 81 -7.75 -18.50 7.29
CA GLY A 81 -8.82 -17.74 6.63
C GLY A 81 -9.18 -16.40 7.31
N VAL A 82 -8.35 -15.89 8.23
CA VAL A 82 -8.62 -14.62 8.93
C VAL A 82 -8.84 -13.45 7.96
N LEU A 83 -8.08 -13.44 6.86
CA LEU A 83 -8.12 -12.40 5.82
C LEU A 83 -9.05 -12.74 4.64
N ALA A 84 -9.65 -13.93 4.60
CA ALA A 84 -10.45 -14.37 3.46
C ALA A 84 -11.65 -13.41 3.25
N GLY A 85 -11.80 -12.90 2.03
CA GLY A 85 -12.85 -11.94 1.68
C GLY A 85 -12.70 -10.54 2.31
N ARG A 86 -11.66 -10.27 3.11
CA ARG A 86 -11.38 -8.91 3.62
C ARG A 86 -10.73 -8.05 2.55
N VAL A 87 -10.85 -6.73 2.68
CA VAL A 87 -10.08 -5.79 1.86
C VAL A 87 -8.64 -5.77 2.37
N LEU A 88 -7.68 -6.11 1.51
CA LEU A 88 -6.25 -6.10 1.85
C LEU A 88 -5.50 -5.16 0.91
N ILE A 89 -4.88 -4.13 1.47
CA ILE A 89 -4.13 -3.11 0.75
C ILE A 89 -2.66 -3.56 0.70
N ASP A 90 -2.18 -3.86 -0.51
CA ASP A 90 -0.78 -4.16 -0.76
C ASP A 90 -0.03 -2.89 -1.17
N CYS A 91 0.85 -2.40 -0.30
CA CYS A 91 1.79 -1.31 -0.60
C CYS A 91 3.25 -1.79 -0.73
N THR A 92 3.48 -3.10 -0.86
CA THR A 92 4.82 -3.68 -0.95
C THR A 92 5.45 -3.43 -2.32
N ASN A 93 6.78 -3.48 -2.41
CA ASN A 93 7.50 -3.42 -3.69
C ASN A 93 8.51 -4.57 -3.75
N PRO A 94 8.37 -5.53 -4.68
CA PRO A 94 9.30 -6.64 -4.83
C PRO A 94 10.53 -6.19 -5.62
N MET A 95 11.39 -5.38 -5.01
CA MET A 95 12.59 -4.84 -5.65
C MET A 95 13.72 -4.70 -4.64
N ALA A 96 14.96 -4.75 -5.12
CA ALA A 96 16.16 -4.51 -4.33
C ALA A 96 17.18 -3.74 -5.18
N PRO A 97 18.08 -2.94 -4.57
CA PRO A 97 19.21 -2.36 -5.27
C PRO A 97 19.99 -3.45 -6.05
N PRO A 98 20.44 -3.19 -7.28
CA PRO A 98 20.45 -1.90 -7.99
C PRO A 98 19.15 -1.52 -8.73
N PHE A 99 18.01 -2.17 -8.43
CA PHE A 99 16.67 -1.92 -9.02
C PHE A 99 16.53 -2.29 -10.51
N GLU A 100 17.37 -3.19 -11.00
CA GLU A 100 17.35 -3.65 -12.40
C GLU A 100 16.20 -4.61 -12.72
N ALA A 101 15.65 -5.30 -11.71
CA ALA A 101 14.59 -6.27 -11.89
C ALA A 101 13.72 -6.38 -10.64
N LEU A 102 12.50 -6.91 -10.82
CA LEU A 102 11.66 -7.32 -9.71
C LEU A 102 12.19 -8.62 -9.09
N THR A 103 12.13 -8.71 -7.76
CA THR A 103 12.53 -9.90 -6.99
C THR A 103 11.51 -11.04 -7.10
N THR A 104 10.41 -10.84 -7.83
CA THR A 104 9.46 -11.90 -8.19
C THR A 104 10.03 -12.92 -9.19
N GLY A 105 11.17 -12.65 -9.81
CA GLY A 105 11.84 -13.57 -10.74
C GLY A 105 11.02 -13.90 -11.99
N GLY A 106 10.24 -12.93 -12.49
CA GLY A 106 9.37 -13.10 -13.65
C GLY A 106 8.09 -13.89 -13.40
N GLY A 107 7.87 -14.38 -12.17
CA GLY A 107 6.62 -15.01 -11.77
C GLY A 107 5.48 -14.00 -11.52
N PRO A 108 4.37 -14.44 -10.91
CA PRO A 108 3.26 -13.55 -10.56
C PRO A 108 3.72 -12.37 -9.71
N SER A 109 3.08 -11.21 -9.90
CA SER A 109 3.26 -9.99 -9.07
C SER A 109 3.16 -10.29 -7.59
N ALA A 110 3.80 -9.48 -6.74
CA ALA A 110 3.67 -9.63 -5.29
C ALA A 110 2.21 -9.58 -4.86
N ALA A 111 1.43 -8.65 -5.41
CA ALA A 111 0.00 -8.51 -5.11
C ALA A 111 -0.80 -9.78 -5.42
N ARG A 112 -0.53 -10.45 -6.55
CA ARG A 112 -1.17 -11.73 -6.89
C ARG A 112 -0.81 -12.83 -5.90
N ARG A 113 0.47 -12.95 -5.54
CA ARG A 113 0.90 -13.95 -4.54
C ARG A 113 0.26 -13.69 -3.18
N ILE A 114 0.14 -12.42 -2.79
CA ILE A 114 -0.54 -12.00 -1.55
C ILE A 114 -2.03 -12.39 -1.60
N ALA A 115 -2.71 -12.18 -2.73
CA ALA A 115 -4.10 -12.57 -2.91
C ALA A 115 -4.27 -14.09 -2.77
N ASP A 116 -3.44 -14.86 -3.47
CA ASP A 116 -3.49 -16.33 -3.45
C ASP A 116 -3.23 -16.88 -2.03
N ALA A 117 -2.29 -16.28 -1.28
CA ALA A 117 -1.93 -16.72 0.06
C ALA A 117 -2.96 -16.34 1.15
N SER A 118 -3.72 -15.26 0.95
CA SER A 118 -4.62 -14.71 1.97
C SER A 118 -6.10 -14.99 1.72
N GLY A 119 -6.49 -15.28 0.48
CA GLY A 119 -7.90 -15.31 0.06
C GLY A 119 -8.59 -13.95 0.16
N ALA A 120 -7.83 -12.86 0.34
CA ALA A 120 -8.36 -11.52 0.50
C ALA A 120 -8.70 -10.88 -0.85
N ARG A 121 -9.55 -9.85 -0.80
CA ARG A 121 -9.79 -8.92 -1.91
C ARG A 121 -8.67 -7.90 -1.94
N VAL A 122 -7.58 -8.25 -2.62
CA VAL A 122 -6.36 -7.44 -2.66
C VAL A 122 -6.50 -6.25 -3.60
N VAL A 123 -6.03 -5.09 -3.13
CA VAL A 123 -5.84 -3.89 -3.94
C VAL A 123 -4.39 -3.42 -3.82
N LYS A 124 -3.67 -3.36 -4.94
CA LYS A 124 -2.36 -2.71 -5.02
C LYS A 124 -2.55 -1.19 -4.99
N ALA A 125 -1.97 -0.53 -3.99
CA ALA A 125 -2.05 0.92 -3.83
C ALA A 125 -0.88 1.46 -2.99
N PHE A 126 -0.69 2.78 -3.00
CA PHE A 126 0.29 3.51 -2.16
C PHE A 126 1.77 3.13 -2.35
N ASN A 127 2.10 2.24 -3.29
CA ASN A 127 3.44 1.68 -3.43
C ASN A 127 4.42 2.59 -4.20
N LEU A 128 3.93 3.61 -4.92
CA LEU A 128 4.75 4.49 -5.79
C LEU A 128 5.55 5.56 -5.04
N CYS A 129 5.06 6.03 -3.89
CA CYS A 129 5.68 7.16 -3.18
C CYS A 129 6.31 6.71 -1.86
N PRO A 130 7.40 7.36 -1.42
CA PRO A 130 8.00 7.11 -0.12
C PRO A 130 7.12 7.66 1.02
N ASP A 131 7.38 7.19 2.23
CA ASP A 131 6.59 7.55 3.42
C ASP A 131 6.52 9.06 3.68
N GLY A 132 7.57 9.82 3.33
CA GLY A 132 7.57 11.28 3.44
C GLY A 132 6.45 11.96 2.67
N VAL A 133 6.09 11.44 1.48
CA VAL A 133 4.97 11.98 0.68
C VAL A 133 3.63 11.68 1.36
N TRP A 134 3.46 10.47 1.90
CA TRP A 134 2.23 10.07 2.59
C TRP A 134 2.02 10.80 3.92
N ARG A 135 3.04 11.45 4.49
CA ARG A 135 2.93 12.32 5.67
C ARG A 135 2.42 13.72 5.35
N MET A 136 2.37 14.12 4.07
CA MET A 136 1.85 15.42 3.66
C MET A 136 0.32 15.47 3.78
N THR A 137 -0.23 16.65 4.06
CA THR A 137 -1.69 16.84 4.21
C THR A 137 -2.12 18.17 3.58
N PRO A 138 -2.70 18.19 2.36
CA PRO A 138 -2.68 17.12 1.35
C PRO A 138 -1.37 17.07 0.55
N PRO A 139 -1.00 15.93 -0.05
CA PRO A 139 0.09 15.86 -1.02
C PRO A 139 -0.34 16.47 -2.37
N VAL A 140 0.15 17.68 -2.65
CA VAL A 140 -0.17 18.45 -3.86
C VAL A 140 1.11 18.85 -4.58
N PHE A 141 1.19 18.56 -5.88
CA PHE A 141 2.36 18.84 -6.72
C PHE A 141 1.93 19.56 -8.00
N GLY A 142 2.50 20.75 -8.24
CA GLY A 142 2.13 21.58 -9.39
C GLY A 142 0.63 21.92 -9.44
N GLY A 143 0.03 22.20 -8.27
CA GLY A 143 -1.40 22.53 -8.14
C GLY A 143 -2.36 21.34 -8.30
N ARG A 144 -1.86 20.11 -8.43
CA ARG A 144 -2.67 18.91 -8.59
C ARG A 144 -2.53 18.00 -7.37
N PRO A 145 -3.63 17.53 -6.77
CA PRO A 145 -3.56 16.47 -5.77
C PRO A 145 -2.91 15.21 -6.34
N LEU A 146 -2.16 14.49 -5.51
CA LEU A 146 -1.48 13.26 -5.90
C LEU A 146 -2.48 12.19 -6.36
N GLY A 147 -2.25 11.63 -7.54
CA GLY A 147 -2.99 10.47 -8.04
C GLY A 147 -2.46 9.16 -7.46
N VAL A 148 -3.34 8.28 -6.99
CA VAL A 148 -2.98 6.96 -6.45
C VAL A 148 -3.61 5.85 -7.29
N PRO A 149 -2.83 5.15 -8.14
CA PRO A 149 -3.32 4.02 -8.90
C PRO A 149 -3.80 2.87 -8.00
N LEU A 150 -4.95 2.31 -8.35
CA LEU A 150 -5.57 1.17 -7.68
C LEU A 150 -5.73 0.01 -8.65
N CYS A 151 -5.05 -1.11 -8.39
CA CYS A 151 -5.22 -2.35 -9.16
C CYS A 151 -5.84 -3.43 -8.27
N GLY A 152 -7.01 -3.96 -8.67
CA GLY A 152 -7.74 -4.97 -7.89
C GLY A 152 -8.91 -5.55 -8.69
N ASP A 153 -9.35 -6.75 -8.30
CA ASP A 153 -10.39 -7.50 -9.03
C ASP A 153 -11.81 -7.28 -8.47
N ASP A 154 -11.93 -6.76 -7.24
CA ASP A 154 -13.21 -6.55 -6.55
C ASP A 154 -13.58 -5.06 -6.49
N ALA A 155 -14.78 -4.73 -6.98
CA ALA A 155 -15.24 -3.35 -7.11
C ALA A 155 -15.45 -2.67 -5.74
N ASP A 156 -15.97 -3.39 -4.75
CA ASP A 156 -16.21 -2.84 -3.41
C ASP A 156 -14.90 -2.60 -2.67
N ALA A 157 -13.91 -3.48 -2.84
CA ALA A 157 -12.56 -3.30 -2.32
C ALA A 157 -11.89 -2.08 -2.97
N LEU A 158 -12.02 -1.90 -4.29
CA LEU A 158 -11.52 -0.72 -4.99
C LEU A 158 -12.17 0.57 -4.48
N GLU A 159 -13.48 0.58 -4.24
CA GLU A 159 -14.15 1.77 -3.71
C GLU A 159 -13.76 2.06 -2.26
N ALA A 160 -13.66 1.02 -1.41
CA ALA A 160 -13.21 1.17 -0.03
C ALA A 160 -11.80 1.78 0.04
N VAL A 161 -10.85 1.25 -0.75
CA VAL A 161 -9.49 1.80 -0.83
C VAL A 161 -9.48 3.18 -1.49
N GLY A 162 -10.36 3.42 -2.46
CA GLY A 162 -10.57 4.74 -3.06
C GLY A 162 -11.01 5.79 -2.04
N GLY A 163 -11.90 5.43 -1.11
CA GLY A 163 -12.26 6.25 0.05
C GLY A 163 -11.03 6.59 0.89
N LEU A 164 -10.26 5.57 1.29
CA LEU A 164 -9.04 5.75 2.07
C LEU A 164 -7.99 6.61 1.37
N VAL A 165 -7.92 6.61 0.04
CA VAL A 165 -7.08 7.53 -0.73
C VAL A 165 -7.60 8.98 -0.63
N ARG A 166 -8.92 9.18 -0.76
CA ARG A 166 -9.54 10.51 -0.67
C ARG A 166 -9.39 11.12 0.73
N ASP A 167 -9.40 10.30 1.76
CA ASP A 167 -9.19 10.72 3.15
C ASP A 167 -7.78 11.32 3.39
N LEU A 168 -6.81 10.98 2.53
CA LEU A 168 -5.47 11.60 2.51
C LEU A 168 -5.43 12.92 1.72
N GLY A 169 -6.53 13.31 1.08
CA GLY A 169 -6.60 14.43 0.12
C GLY A 169 -6.03 14.09 -1.26
N CYS A 170 -5.86 12.81 -1.57
CA CYS A 170 -5.39 12.30 -2.86
C CYS A 170 -6.55 11.96 -3.81
N VAL A 171 -6.23 11.66 -5.06
CA VAL A 171 -7.20 11.23 -6.08
C VAL A 171 -6.99 9.75 -6.42
N PRO A 172 -7.98 8.86 -6.17
CA PRO A 172 -7.87 7.46 -6.58
C PRO A 172 -7.96 7.35 -8.10
N MET A 173 -7.05 6.58 -8.70
CA MET A 173 -7.01 6.33 -10.13
C MET A 173 -7.29 4.86 -10.41
N ARG A 174 -8.22 4.57 -11.33
CA ARG A 174 -8.51 3.20 -11.74
C ARG A 174 -7.33 2.63 -12.53
N GLY A 175 -6.53 1.79 -11.87
CA GLY A 175 -5.37 1.10 -12.44
C GLY A 175 -5.72 -0.19 -13.19
N GLY A 176 -6.96 -0.67 -13.04
CA GLY A 176 -7.47 -1.89 -13.68
C GLY A 176 -7.50 -3.08 -12.72
N SER A 177 -7.53 -4.29 -13.29
CA SER A 177 -7.55 -5.53 -12.52
C SER A 177 -6.23 -5.77 -11.78
N LEU A 178 -6.23 -6.73 -10.85
CA LEU A 178 -5.03 -7.13 -10.10
C LEU A 178 -3.91 -7.62 -11.04
N ALA A 179 -4.25 -8.10 -12.24
CA ALA A 179 -3.27 -8.48 -13.27
C ALA A 179 -2.35 -7.31 -13.68
N ARG A 180 -2.78 -6.05 -13.53
CA ARG A 180 -1.95 -4.87 -13.80
C ARG A 180 -1.04 -4.48 -12.63
N ALA A 181 -1.11 -5.16 -11.49
CA ALA A 181 -0.23 -4.89 -10.34
C ALA A 181 1.25 -5.10 -10.69
N ALA A 182 1.58 -6.07 -11.56
CA ALA A 182 2.96 -6.28 -12.03
C ALA A 182 3.52 -5.04 -12.74
N LEU A 183 2.70 -4.35 -13.54
CA LEU A 183 3.10 -3.11 -14.22
C LEU A 183 3.34 -1.99 -13.21
N LEU A 184 2.50 -1.90 -12.18
CA LEU A 184 2.63 -0.89 -11.13
C LEU A 184 3.87 -1.15 -10.24
N GLU A 185 4.17 -2.42 -9.93
CA GLU A 185 5.41 -2.83 -9.24
C GLU A 185 6.66 -2.50 -10.08
N ALA A 186 6.64 -2.83 -11.37
CA ALA A 186 7.72 -2.52 -12.30
C ALA A 186 7.93 -1.01 -12.48
N ALA A 187 6.85 -0.23 -12.57
CA ALA A 187 6.91 1.22 -12.65
C ALA A 187 7.58 1.82 -11.39
N THR A 188 7.24 1.32 -10.20
CA THR A 188 7.94 1.73 -8.97
C THR A 188 9.42 1.40 -9.04
N ALA A 189 9.80 0.16 -9.37
CA ALA A 189 11.21 -0.23 -9.45
C ALA A 189 11.99 0.64 -10.45
N PHE A 190 11.41 0.89 -11.61
CA PHE A 190 12.00 1.76 -12.63
C PHE A 190 12.18 3.20 -12.15
N THR A 191 11.13 3.81 -11.58
CA THR A 191 11.20 5.20 -11.07
C THR A 191 12.19 5.35 -9.92
N VAL A 192 12.30 4.35 -9.04
CA VAL A 192 13.29 4.35 -7.96
C VAL A 192 14.71 4.19 -8.50
N GLY A 193 14.91 3.36 -9.52
CA GLY A 193 16.20 3.25 -10.21
C GLY A 193 16.66 4.58 -10.80
N LEU A 194 15.77 5.32 -11.46
CA LEU A 194 16.04 6.67 -11.97
C LEU A 194 16.42 7.65 -10.85
N LEU A 195 15.65 7.68 -9.76
CA LEU A 195 15.97 8.53 -8.59
C LEU A 195 17.33 8.18 -7.98
N ALA A 196 17.66 6.89 -7.88
CA ALA A 196 18.95 6.42 -7.38
C ALA A 196 20.12 6.83 -8.29
N ALA A 197 19.87 7.00 -9.59
CA ALA A 197 20.82 7.52 -10.56
C ALA A 197 20.91 9.07 -10.57
N GLY A 198 20.10 9.77 -9.76
CA GLY A 198 20.05 11.23 -9.71
C GLY A 198 19.15 11.89 -10.76
N GLU A 199 18.34 11.11 -11.46
CA GLU A 199 17.38 11.59 -12.46
C GLU A 199 16.04 11.98 -11.82
N ASP A 200 15.25 12.81 -12.51
CA ASP A 200 13.87 13.15 -12.14
C ASP A 200 12.86 12.34 -12.96
N PRO A 201 12.23 11.28 -12.41
CA PRO A 201 11.23 10.50 -13.14
C PRO A 201 9.99 11.31 -13.49
N ALA A 202 9.70 12.42 -12.81
CA ALA A 202 8.53 13.24 -13.16
C ALA A 202 8.69 13.87 -14.55
N ALA A 203 9.93 14.13 -14.98
CA ALA A 203 10.23 14.70 -16.29
C ALA A 203 9.90 13.76 -17.46
N MET A 204 9.76 12.45 -17.23
CA MET A 204 9.44 11.48 -18.29
C MET A 204 7.94 11.46 -18.67
N LEU A 205 7.07 12.05 -17.85
CA LEU A 205 5.62 12.03 -18.03
C LEU A 205 5.10 13.46 -18.31
N PRO A 206 4.92 13.85 -19.58
CA PRO A 206 4.43 15.19 -19.91
C PRO A 206 2.98 15.38 -19.42
N PRO A 207 2.51 16.63 -19.23
CA PRO A 207 1.12 16.88 -18.89
C PRO A 207 0.17 16.34 -19.98
N VAL A 208 -0.95 15.75 -19.57
CA VAL A 208 -1.97 15.17 -20.48
C VAL A 208 -2.42 16.16 -21.56
N ALA A 209 -2.49 17.46 -21.24
CA ALA A 209 -2.85 18.52 -22.19
C ALA A 209 -1.94 18.59 -23.44
N HIS A 210 -0.73 18.01 -23.37
CA HIS A 210 0.24 17.97 -24.47
C HIS A 210 0.34 16.59 -25.15
N MET A 211 -0.37 15.56 -24.67
CA MET A 211 -0.22 14.18 -25.14
C MET A 211 -1.10 13.82 -26.35
N GLY A 212 -1.93 14.73 -26.86
CA GLY A 212 -2.89 14.43 -27.94
C GLY A 212 -4.02 13.48 -27.48
N ASP A 213 -4.85 12.98 -28.41
CA ASP A 213 -5.84 11.94 -28.09
C ASP A 213 -5.13 10.58 -27.99
N PRO A 214 -5.12 9.92 -26.82
CA PRO A 214 -4.43 8.64 -26.63
C PRO A 214 -5.22 7.42 -27.13
N ARG A 215 -6.27 7.63 -27.94
CA ARG A 215 -7.16 6.60 -28.49
C ARG A 215 -6.78 6.20 -29.91
#